data_AF-A0A933S1F5-F1
#
_entry.id   AF-A0A933S1F5-F1
#
_cell.length_a   1.000
_cell.length_b   1.000
_cell.length_c   1.000
_cell.angle_alpha   90.00
_cell.angle_beta   90.00
_cell.angle_gamma   90.00
#
_symmetry.space_group_name_H-M   'P 1'
#
loop_
_entity.id
_entity.type
_entity.pdbx_description
1 polymer ?
#
loop_
_entity_poly.entity_id
_entity_poly.type
_entity_poly.pdbx_seq_one_letter_code
_entity_poly.pdbx_strand_id
1 'polypeptide(L)'
;MSDPVTLFPNLMPAARSYAPVGVKFWEGEETILAGMKEFADGWFERRRIGTHAALETARRIGEAATPIDVVREYQDWLAGAASRLLEDGMAFQQQVMKANARLAPHLPHAEKADPAPSEADSRLSA
;
A
#
# COMPACT_ATOMS: atom_id res chain seq x y z
N MET A 1 47.75 -7.72 9.71
CA MET A 1 46.48 -8.46 9.56
C MET A 1 45.53 -7.80 10.54
N SER A 2 44.82 -6.77 10.08
CA SER A 2 43.95 -5.95 10.93
C SER A 2 42.63 -6.69 11.07
N ASP A 3 42.29 -7.11 12.28
CA ASP A 3 41.03 -7.80 12.56
C ASP A 3 39.85 -6.92 12.13
N PRO A 4 38.89 -7.43 11.34
CA PRO A 4 37.72 -6.66 10.90
C PRO A 4 36.84 -6.17 12.07
N VAL A 5 37.04 -6.74 13.27
CA VAL A 5 36.41 -6.32 14.53
C VAL A 5 36.83 -4.89 14.96
N THR A 6 37.99 -4.38 14.52
CA THR A 6 38.49 -3.06 14.92
C THR A 6 37.96 -1.90 14.07
N LEU A 7 37.39 -2.16 12.89
CA LEU A 7 36.94 -1.09 11.99
C LEU A 7 35.66 -0.39 12.46
N PHE A 8 34.83 -1.08 13.26
CA PHE A 8 33.55 -0.55 13.76
C PHE A 8 33.24 -1.08 15.17
N PRO A 9 33.95 -0.66 16.22
CA PRO A 9 33.76 -1.18 17.58
C PRO A 9 32.33 -1.01 18.12
N ASN A 10 31.57 -0.05 17.59
CA ASN A 10 30.19 0.23 17.99
C ASN A 10 29.12 -0.43 17.10
N LEU A 11 29.50 -1.28 16.12
CA LEU A 11 28.56 -1.89 15.18
C LEU A 11 27.53 -2.77 15.90
N MET A 12 27.99 -3.62 16.84
CA MET A 12 27.12 -4.59 17.50
C MET A 12 26.14 -3.94 18.49
N PRO A 13 26.55 -3.00 19.36
CA PRO A 13 25.60 -2.23 20.18
C PRO A 13 24.61 -1.43 19.34
N ALA A 14 25.07 -0.74 18.28
CA ALA A 14 24.19 0.01 17.39
C ALA A 14 23.18 -0.91 16.69
N ALA A 15 23.62 -2.05 16.15
CA ALA A 15 22.75 -3.03 15.52
C ALA A 15 21.66 -3.54 16.47
N ARG A 16 21.97 -3.80 17.74
CA ARG A 16 20.96 -4.19 18.74
C ARG A 16 19.95 -3.09 19.02
N SER A 17 20.38 -1.84 19.09
CA SER A 17 19.50 -0.69 19.29
C SER A 17 18.55 -0.45 18.10
N TYR A 18 19.01 -0.72 16.87
CA TYR A 18 18.20 -0.55 15.66
C TYR A 18 17.41 -1.81 15.24
N ALA A 19 17.75 -2.99 15.76
CA ALA A 19 17.10 -4.25 15.39
C ALA A 19 15.57 -4.22 15.56
N PRO A 20 14.98 -3.69 16.66
CA PRO A 20 13.52 -3.59 16.78
C PRO A 20 12.88 -2.69 15.71
N VAL A 21 13.54 -1.60 15.34
CA VAL A 21 13.07 -0.69 14.28
C VAL A 21 13.13 -1.39 12.92
N GLY A 22 14.22 -2.09 12.64
CA GLY A 22 14.38 -2.88 11.41
C GLY A 22 13.35 -4.00 11.29
N VAL A 23 13.09 -4.74 12.37
CA VAL A 23 12.04 -5.78 12.40
C VAL A 23 10.67 -5.19 12.14
N LYS A 24 10.31 -4.09 12.83
CA LYS A 24 9.02 -3.41 12.64
C LYS A 24 8.83 -2.87 11.22
N PHE A 25 9.90 -2.36 10.61
CA PHE A 25 9.88 -1.93 9.22
C PHE A 25 9.53 -3.09 8.28
N TRP A 26 10.23 -4.22 8.39
CA TRP A 26 9.99 -5.38 7.53
C TRP A 26 8.63 -6.04 7.76
N GLU A 27 8.13 -6.08 9.00
CA GLU A 27 6.73 -6.50 9.30
C GLU A 27 5.70 -5.59 8.60
N GLY A 28 5.98 -4.28 8.55
CA GLY A 28 5.17 -3.30 7.82
C GLY A 28 5.17 -3.54 6.31
N GLU A 29 6.35 -3.77 5.73
CA GLU A 29 6.52 -4.13 4.31
C GLU A 29 5.77 -5.42 3.96
N GLU A 30 5.86 -6.46 4.80
CA GLU A 30 5.12 -7.72 4.61
C GLU A 30 3.60 -7.49 4.56
N THR A 31 3.10 -6.63 5.46
CA THR A 31 1.67 -6.26 5.51
C THR A 31 1.24 -5.49 4.25
N ILE A 32 2.08 -4.58 3.75
CA ILE A 32 1.83 -3.82 2.52
C ILE A 32 1.76 -4.77 1.32
N LEU A 33 2.72 -5.69 1.21
CA LEU A 33 2.76 -6.69 0.14
C LEU A 33 1.53 -7.59 0.15
N ALA A 34 1.08 -8.02 1.34
CA ALA A 34 -0.17 -8.77 1.47
C ALA A 34 -1.38 -7.97 0.95
N GLY A 35 -1.46 -6.68 1.29
CA GLY A 35 -2.50 -5.79 0.75
C GLY A 35 -2.41 -5.61 -0.76
N MET A 36 -1.20 -5.47 -1.32
CA MET A 36 -1.01 -5.36 -2.77
C MET A 36 -1.46 -6.63 -3.50
N LYS A 37 -1.18 -7.81 -2.93
CA LYS A 37 -1.66 -9.08 -3.46
C LYS A 37 -3.18 -9.14 -3.47
N GLU A 38 -3.83 -8.80 -2.36
CA GLU A 38 -5.29 -8.77 -2.26
C GLU A 38 -5.92 -7.83 -3.31
N PHE A 39 -5.36 -6.62 -3.45
CA PHE A 39 -5.79 -5.67 -4.47
C PHE A 39 -5.62 -6.23 -5.89
N ALA A 40 -4.46 -6.82 -6.20
CA ALA A 40 -4.17 -7.39 -7.52
C ALA A 40 -5.09 -8.58 -7.85
N ASP A 41 -5.31 -9.48 -6.90
CA ASP A 41 -6.19 -10.64 -7.06
C ASP A 41 -7.63 -10.16 -7.38
N GLY A 42 -8.14 -9.15 -6.66
CA GLY A 42 -9.44 -8.54 -6.95
C GLY A 42 -9.50 -7.80 -8.30
N TRP A 43 -8.44 -7.08 -8.67
CA TRP A 43 -8.33 -6.42 -9.98
C TRP A 43 -8.38 -7.43 -11.14
N PHE A 44 -7.65 -8.53 -11.04
CA PHE A 44 -7.66 -9.56 -12.07
C PHE A 44 -9.05 -10.19 -12.25
N GLU A 45 -9.77 -10.43 -11.15
CA GLU A 45 -11.12 -10.96 -11.22
C GLU A 45 -12.09 -9.98 -11.91
N ARG A 46 -12.08 -8.70 -11.52
CA ARG A 46 -12.92 -7.68 -12.18
C ARG A 46 -12.58 -7.51 -13.67
N ARG A 47 -11.29 -7.57 -14.03
CA ARG A 47 -10.86 -7.54 -15.44
C ARG A 47 -11.32 -8.76 -16.23
N ARG A 48 -11.34 -9.95 -15.61
CA ARG A 48 -11.86 -11.17 -16.23
C ARG A 48 -13.35 -11.05 -16.51
N ILE A 49 -14.13 -10.62 -15.51
CA ILE A 49 -15.57 -10.37 -15.65
C ILE A 49 -15.85 -9.37 -16.79
N GLY A 50 -15.15 -8.23 -16.79
CA GLY A 50 -15.31 -7.22 -17.84
C GLY A 50 -14.97 -7.73 -19.24
N THR A 51 -13.97 -8.60 -19.35
CA THR A 51 -13.57 -9.22 -20.62
C THR A 51 -14.63 -10.22 -21.11
N HIS A 52 -15.17 -11.06 -20.22
CA HIS A 52 -16.26 -11.96 -20.59
C HIS A 52 -17.51 -11.21 -21.03
N ALA A 53 -17.88 -10.13 -20.32
CA ALA A 53 -19.00 -9.29 -20.71
C ALA A 53 -18.80 -8.69 -22.11
N ALA A 54 -17.61 -8.18 -22.42
CA ALA A 54 -17.30 -7.65 -23.76
C ALA A 54 -17.39 -8.73 -24.86
N LEU A 55 -16.87 -9.93 -24.59
CA LEU A 55 -16.94 -11.05 -25.53
C LEU A 55 -18.38 -11.50 -25.77
N GLU A 56 -19.20 -11.56 -24.72
CA GLU A 56 -20.61 -11.90 -24.83
C GLU A 56 -21.38 -10.86 -25.64
N THR A 57 -21.20 -9.57 -25.35
CA THR A 57 -21.80 -8.49 -26.13
C THR A 57 -21.38 -8.53 -27.59
N ALA A 58 -20.08 -8.77 -27.88
CA ALA A 58 -19.61 -8.88 -29.24
C ALA A 58 -20.28 -10.03 -30.02
N ARG A 59 -20.54 -11.17 -29.36
CA ARG A 59 -21.29 -12.29 -29.95
C ARG A 59 -22.73 -11.89 -30.24
N ARG A 60 -23.43 -11.29 -29.26
CA ARG A 60 -24.82 -10.84 -29.43
C ARG A 60 -24.98 -9.80 -30.53
N ILE A 61 -24.03 -8.86 -30.63
CA ILE A 61 -23.98 -7.90 -31.74
C ILE A 61 -23.81 -8.62 -33.08
N GLY A 62 -22.96 -9.65 -33.15
CA GLY A 62 -22.78 -10.46 -34.36
C GLY A 62 -24.01 -11.27 -34.77
N GLU A 63 -24.89 -11.58 -33.81
CA GLU A 63 -26.14 -12.32 -33.99
C GLU A 63 -27.38 -11.40 -34.12
N ALA A 64 -27.19 -10.08 -34.04
CA ALA A 64 -28.27 -9.11 -34.02
C ALA A 64 -29.05 -9.06 -35.35
N ALA A 65 -30.39 -9.05 -35.26
CA ALA A 65 -31.26 -9.03 -36.43
C ALA A 65 -31.39 -7.65 -37.08
N THR A 66 -31.21 -6.58 -36.29
CA THR A 66 -31.38 -5.20 -36.76
C THR A 66 -30.28 -4.27 -36.24
N PRO A 67 -30.03 -3.13 -36.92
CA PRO A 67 -29.09 -2.13 -36.43
C PRO A 67 -29.45 -1.58 -35.04
N ILE A 68 -30.75 -1.51 -34.69
CA ILE A 68 -31.17 -1.02 -33.38
C ILE A 68 -30.83 -2.01 -32.27
N ASP A 69 -30.86 -3.32 -32.56
CA ASP A 69 -30.44 -4.36 -31.60
C ASP A 69 -28.94 -4.26 -31.30
N VAL A 70 -28.11 -3.98 -32.33
CA VAL A 70 -26.67 -3.72 -32.14
C VAL A 70 -26.45 -2.54 -31.19
N VAL A 71 -27.16 -1.44 -31.40
CA VAL A 71 -27.04 -0.25 -30.53
C VAL A 71 -27.47 -0.58 -29.10
N ARG A 72 -28.55 -1.34 -28.92
CA ARG A 72 -29.02 -1.76 -27.59
C ARG A 72 -27.97 -2.61 -26.86
N GLU A 73 -27.46 -3.67 -27.49
CA GLU A 73 -26.45 -4.53 -26.87
C GLU A 73 -25.17 -3.76 -26.51
N TYR A 74 -24.75 -2.81 -27.36
CA TYR A 74 -23.62 -1.94 -27.06
C TYR A 74 -23.89 -1.01 -25.86
N GLN A 75 -25.07 -0.38 -25.79
CA GLN A 75 -25.42 0.51 -24.69
C GLN A 75 -25.51 -0.25 -23.36
N ASP A 76 -26.11 -1.44 -23.37
CA ASP A 76 -26.20 -2.30 -22.18
C ASP A 76 -24.80 -2.68 -21.66
N TRP A 77 -23.90 -3.05 -22.58
CA TRP A 77 -22.50 -3.30 -22.22
C TRP A 77 -21.80 -2.06 -21.67
N LEU A 78 -22.00 -0.90 -22.30
CA LEU A 78 -21.37 0.35 -21.93
C LEU A 78 -21.75 0.78 -20.51
N ALA A 79 -23.04 0.66 -20.16
CA ALA A 79 -23.52 0.93 -18.81
C ALA A 79 -22.85 0.01 -17.78
N GLY A 80 -22.76 -1.29 -18.07
CA GLY A 80 -22.04 -2.24 -17.23
C GLY A 80 -20.54 -1.95 -17.13
N ALA A 81 -19.91 -1.48 -18.22
CA ALA A 81 -18.50 -1.13 -18.25
C ALA A 81 -18.20 0.08 -17.37
N ALA A 82 -19.09 1.08 -17.35
CA ALA A 82 -18.99 2.23 -16.46
C ALA A 82 -19.04 1.83 -14.97
N SER A 83 -19.95 0.92 -14.59
CA SER A 83 -20.01 0.40 -13.21
C SER A 83 -18.69 -0.24 -12.78
N ARG A 84 -18.14 -1.13 -13.61
CA ARG A 84 -16.88 -1.82 -13.31
C ARG A 84 -15.70 -0.85 -13.18
N LEU A 85 -15.66 0.21 -14.00
CA LEU A 85 -14.64 1.25 -13.90
C LEU A 85 -14.73 2.02 -12.57
N LEU A 86 -15.94 2.32 -12.10
CA LEU A 86 -16.14 2.96 -10.79
C LEU A 86 -15.71 2.05 -9.65
N GLU A 87 -16.05 0.76 -9.72
CA GLU A 87 -15.61 -0.25 -8.75
C GLU A 87 -14.08 -0.36 -8.69
N ASP A 88 -13.42 -0.33 -9.86
CA ASP A 88 -11.96 -0.30 -9.94
C ASP A 88 -11.36 0.94 -9.27
N GLY A 89 -11.95 2.11 -9.52
CA GLY A 89 -11.54 3.37 -8.88
C GLY A 89 -11.67 3.32 -7.36
N MET A 90 -12.79 2.81 -6.85
CA MET A 90 -13.01 2.63 -5.41
C MET A 90 -12.00 1.66 -4.79
N ALA A 91 -11.76 0.51 -5.43
CA ALA A 91 -10.80 -0.48 -4.95
C ALA A 91 -9.37 0.10 -4.90
N PHE A 92 -8.99 0.90 -5.90
CA PHE A 92 -7.69 1.58 -5.91
C PHE A 92 -7.57 2.60 -4.78
N GLN A 93 -8.60 3.45 -4.58
CA GLN A 93 -8.61 4.42 -3.48
C GLN A 93 -8.50 3.72 -2.12
N GLN A 94 -9.24 2.62 -1.91
CA GLN A 94 -9.16 1.83 -0.68
C GLN A 94 -7.75 1.28 -0.45
N GLN A 95 -7.10 0.75 -1.49
CA GLN A 95 -5.73 0.23 -1.38
C GLN A 95 -4.74 1.33 -1.04
N VAL A 96 -4.85 2.52 -1.64
CA VAL A 96 -4.00 3.68 -1.32
C VAL A 96 -4.18 4.10 0.14
N MET A 97 -5.42 4.20 0.62
CA MET A 97 -5.70 4.54 2.02
C MET A 97 -5.13 3.49 2.99
N LYS A 98 -5.29 2.21 2.68
CA LYS A 98 -4.75 1.10 3.47
C LYS A 98 -3.22 1.15 3.55
N ALA A 99 -2.54 1.39 2.43
CA ALA A 99 -1.09 1.52 2.40
C ALA A 99 -0.60 2.75 3.18
N ASN A 100 -1.24 3.90 2.97
CA ASN A 100 -0.88 5.14 3.68
C ASN A 100 -1.07 5.02 5.20
N ALA A 101 -2.12 4.35 5.66
CA ALA A 101 -2.33 4.12 7.09
C ALA A 101 -1.25 3.25 7.74
N ARG A 102 -0.54 2.43 6.95
CA ARG A 102 0.57 1.58 7.42
C ARG A 102 1.93 2.28 7.35
N LEU A 103 2.08 3.23 6.43
CA LEU A 103 3.28 4.07 6.29
C LEU A 103 3.25 5.29 7.22
N ALA A 104 2.07 5.71 7.67
CA ALA A 104 1.94 6.80 8.63
C ALA A 104 2.74 6.44 9.89
N PRO A 105 3.70 7.29 10.31
CA PRO A 105 4.52 6.97 11.46
C PRO A 105 3.60 6.83 12.67
N HIS A 106 3.55 5.64 13.25
CA HIS A 106 3.28 5.51 14.68
C HIS A 106 4.50 6.13 15.37
N LEU A 107 4.55 7.46 15.42
CA LEU A 107 5.43 8.18 16.33
C LEU A 107 5.13 7.56 17.70
N PRO A 108 6.09 6.87 18.33
CA PRO A 108 6.00 6.67 19.75
C PRO A 108 5.77 8.07 20.31
N HIS A 109 4.84 8.23 21.26
CA HIS A 109 4.91 9.40 22.11
C HIS A 109 6.36 9.48 22.55
N ALA A 110 7.08 10.49 22.06
CA ALA A 110 8.34 10.88 22.63
C ALA A 110 7.95 11.26 24.05
N GLU A 111 8.07 10.28 24.95
CA GLU A 111 8.13 10.53 26.37
C GLU A 111 9.16 11.64 26.48
N LYS A 112 8.68 12.83 26.89
CA LYS A 112 9.48 14.03 26.96
C LYS A 112 10.76 13.64 27.68
N ALA A 113 11.87 13.60 26.97
CA ALA A 113 13.17 13.53 27.61
C ALA A 113 13.21 14.77 28.50
N ASP A 114 13.18 14.57 29.81
CA ASP A 114 13.37 15.65 30.77
C ASP A 114 14.64 16.40 30.35
N PRO A 115 14.60 17.73 30.25
CA PRO A 115 15.77 18.49 29.86
C PRO A 115 16.88 18.19 30.87
N ALA A 116 18.02 17.72 30.37
CA ALA A 116 19.22 17.54 31.17
C ALA A 116 19.52 18.82 31.95
N PRO A 117 19.90 18.74 33.23
CA PRO A 117 20.16 19.93 34.04
C PRO A 117 21.26 20.77 33.39
N SER A 118 20.92 22.04 33.16
CA SER A 118 21.84 23.04 32.62
C SER A 118 23.03 23.21 33.57
N GLU A 119 24.26 23.13 33.05
CA GLU A 119 25.51 23.44 33.78
C GLU A 119 25.53 24.87 34.39
N ALA A 120 24.54 25.71 34.12
CA ALA A 120 24.40 27.04 34.70
C ALA A 120 24.21 27.02 36.24
N ASP A 121 23.60 25.98 36.81
CA ASP A 121 23.35 25.92 38.26
C ASP A 121 24.62 25.59 39.09
N SER A 122 25.66 25.05 38.45
CA SER A 122 26.93 24.75 39.15
C SER A 122 27.86 25.96 39.29
N ARG A 123 27.56 27.09 38.64
CA ARG A 123 28.42 28.30 38.66
C ARG A 123 27.97 29.39 39.63
N LEU A 124 26.87 29.19 40.36
CA LEU A 124 26.34 30.15 41.34
C LEU A 124 26.49 29.70 42.79
N SER A 125 27.29 28.66 43.07
CA SER A 125 27.56 28.19 44.44
C SER A 125 29.06 28.05 44.78
N ALA A 126 29.92 28.85 44.16
CA ALA A 126 31.33 28.98 44.54
C ALA A 126 31.62 30.40 45.06
#